data_AF-A0A960ZVH7-F1
#
_entry.id   AF-A0A960ZVH7-F1
#
_cell.length_a   1.000
_cell.length_b   1.000
_cell.length_c   1.000
_cell.angle_alpha   90.00
_cell.angle_beta   90.00
_cell.angle_gamma   90.00
#
_symmetry.space_group_name_H-M   'P 1'
#
loop_
_entity.id
_entity.type
_entity.pdbx_description
1 polymer ?
#
loop_
_entity_poly.entity_id
_entity_poly.type
_entity_poly.pdbx_seq_one_letter_code
_entity_poly.pdbx_strand_id
1 'polypeptide(L)'
;MTVKLFFCALLIAISTTPALAAKPNVVLFLVDDMGWMDCGVYGSKYYETPNIDRFATRAMRFTNAYADPLCSPTRGSIMSGKHPARHGILTASGHQPPQEAGHLFFPETAPPTKPMLTPESKNYLEPSEITLAE
;
A
#
# COMPACT_ATOMS: atom_id res chain seq x y z
N MET A 1 -6.03 51.76 -38.09
CA MET A 1 -4.95 51.09 -37.32
C MET A 1 -5.53 50.37 -36.10
N THR A 2 -6.64 49.65 -36.24
CA THR A 2 -7.46 49.16 -35.11
C THR A 2 -7.95 47.72 -35.27
N VAL A 3 -7.67 47.07 -36.42
CA VAL A 3 -8.15 45.70 -36.71
C VAL A 3 -7.13 44.62 -36.32
N LYS A 4 -5.87 44.99 -36.02
CA LYS A 4 -4.83 44.02 -35.62
C LYS A 4 -4.89 43.60 -34.15
N LEU A 5 -5.60 44.32 -33.28
CA LEU A 5 -5.64 44.02 -31.84
C LEU A 5 -6.65 42.93 -31.46
N PHE A 6 -7.68 42.71 -32.30
CA PHE A 6 -8.68 41.66 -32.05
C PHE A 6 -8.19 40.25 -32.41
N PHE A 7 -7.19 40.12 -33.28
CA PHE A 7 -6.70 38.82 -33.74
C PHE A 7 -5.81 38.12 -32.69
N CYS A 8 -5.15 38.87 -31.80
CA CYS A 8 -4.37 38.29 -30.70
C CYS A 8 -5.23 37.79 -29.53
N ALA A 9 -6.41 38.37 -29.31
CA ALA A 9 -7.31 37.92 -28.24
C ALA A 9 -8.03 36.61 -28.57
N LEU A 10 -8.21 36.29 -29.86
CA LEU A 10 -8.87 35.06 -30.30
C LEU A 10 -7.96 33.81 -30.22
N LEU A 11 -6.64 33.99 -30.15
CA LEU A 11 -5.66 32.89 -30.06
C LEU A 11 -5.43 32.38 -28.63
N ILE A 12 -5.99 33.04 -27.61
CA ILE A 12 -5.83 32.65 -26.19
C ILE A 12 -7.02 31.79 -25.70
N ALA A 13 -8.05 31.60 -26.53
CA ALA A 13 -9.21 30.76 -26.22
C ALA A 13 -9.08 29.33 -26.79
N ILE A 14 -7.86 28.80 -26.94
CA ILE A 14 -7.70 27.34 -27.09
C ILE A 14 -7.96 26.76 -25.70
N SER A 15 -9.23 26.47 -25.44
CA SER A 15 -9.65 25.67 -24.30
C SER A 15 -8.95 24.33 -24.38
N THR A 16 -7.89 24.16 -23.59
CA THR A 16 -7.38 22.86 -23.22
C THR A 16 -8.43 22.20 -22.34
N THR A 17 -9.47 21.64 -22.96
CA THR A 17 -10.28 20.62 -22.30
C THR A 17 -9.30 19.52 -21.88
N PRO A 18 -9.09 19.27 -20.58
CA PRO A 18 -8.31 18.12 -20.18
C PRO A 18 -9.05 16.92 -20.76
N ALA A 19 -8.42 16.23 -21.71
CA ALA A 19 -8.91 14.91 -22.11
C ALA A 19 -9.04 14.14 -20.80
N LEU A 20 -10.27 13.74 -20.46
CA LEU A 20 -10.55 12.94 -19.29
C LEU A 20 -9.68 11.68 -19.41
N ALA A 21 -8.54 11.69 -18.73
CA ALA A 21 -7.55 10.65 -18.88
C ALA A 21 -8.24 9.34 -18.55
N ALA A 22 -8.22 8.40 -19.48
CA ALA A 22 -8.83 7.10 -19.28
C ALA A 22 -8.31 6.52 -17.96
N LYS A 23 -9.22 6.01 -17.11
CA LYS A 23 -8.83 5.42 -15.82
C LYS A 23 -7.78 4.33 -16.07
N PRO A 24 -6.57 4.45 -15.53
CA PRO A 24 -5.52 3.47 -15.78
C PRO A 24 -5.88 2.14 -15.11
N ASN A 25 -5.47 1.04 -15.73
CA ASN A 25 -5.43 -0.26 -15.05
C ASN A 25 -4.23 -0.27 -14.10
N VAL A 26 -4.46 -0.63 -12.84
CA VAL A 26 -3.41 -0.75 -11.82
C VAL A 26 -3.19 -2.23 -11.52
N VAL A 27 -1.96 -2.71 -11.65
CA VAL A 27 -1.56 -4.08 -11.31
C VAL A 27 -0.52 -4.02 -10.21
N LEU A 28 -0.83 -4.60 -9.05
CA LEU A 28 0.08 -4.70 -7.92
C LEU A 28 0.71 -6.10 -7.89
N PHE A 29 2.02 -6.19 -8.11
CA PHE A 29 2.80 -7.39 -7.85
C PHE A 29 3.28 -7.35 -6.40
N LEU A 30 2.68 -8.17 -5.54
CA LEU A 30 3.09 -8.32 -4.14
C LEU A 30 3.82 -9.64 -3.96
N VAL A 31 5.11 -9.58 -3.65
CA VAL A 31 5.99 -10.75 -3.49
C VAL A 31 6.17 -11.02 -2.00
N ASP A 32 6.05 -12.29 -1.60
CA ASP A 32 6.20 -12.72 -0.20
C ASP A 32 7.68 -12.87 0.17
N ASP A 33 8.06 -12.38 1.35
CA ASP A 33 9.41 -12.48 1.93
C ASP A 33 10.58 -12.08 1.02
N MET A 34 10.33 -11.11 0.14
CA MET A 34 11.36 -10.59 -0.76
C MET A 34 12.28 -9.59 -0.06
N GLY A 35 13.55 -9.94 0.06
CA GLY A 35 14.59 -9.12 0.65
C GLY A 35 15.05 -7.99 -0.28
N TRP A 36 15.64 -6.95 0.32
CA TRP A 36 16.18 -5.80 -0.40
C TRP A 36 17.18 -6.17 -1.50
N MET A 37 18.06 -7.14 -1.23
CA MET A 37 19.16 -7.55 -2.11
C MET A 37 18.80 -8.74 -3.02
N ASP A 38 17.52 -9.07 -3.16
CA ASP A 38 17.09 -10.26 -3.91
C ASP A 38 16.91 -10.01 -5.43
N CYS A 39 17.13 -8.77 -5.90
CA CYS A 39 17.11 -8.42 -7.33
C CYS A 39 18.41 -7.81 -7.82
N GLY A 40 18.72 -8.05 -9.10
CA GLY A 40 19.87 -7.47 -9.78
C GLY A 40 19.91 -5.94 -9.68
N VAL A 41 18.79 -5.27 -9.91
CA VAL A 41 18.66 -3.80 -9.78
C VAL A 41 18.94 -3.23 -8.38
N TYR A 42 18.88 -4.07 -7.35
CA TYR A 42 19.22 -3.69 -5.98
C TYR A 42 20.61 -4.21 -5.54
N GLY A 43 21.36 -4.84 -6.45
CA GLY A 43 22.74 -5.26 -6.24
C GLY A 43 22.93 -6.76 -6.03
N SER A 44 21.89 -7.58 -6.24
CA SER A 44 22.06 -9.03 -6.24
C SER A 44 23.05 -9.45 -7.34
N LYS A 45 23.99 -10.32 -6.98
CA LYS A 45 24.89 -10.99 -7.94
C LYS A 45 24.60 -12.49 -8.07
N TYR A 46 23.62 -12.98 -7.31
CA TYR A 46 23.30 -14.40 -7.20
C TYR A 46 21.98 -14.73 -7.92
N TYR A 47 20.96 -13.90 -7.74
CA TYR A 47 19.65 -14.12 -8.37
C TYR A 47 19.55 -13.42 -9.72
N GLU A 48 19.00 -14.12 -10.71
CA GLU A 48 18.71 -13.58 -12.03
C GLU A 48 17.27 -13.07 -12.09
N THR A 49 17.09 -11.76 -12.25
CA THR A 49 15.77 -11.12 -12.26
C THR A 49 15.50 -10.31 -13.55
N PRO A 50 15.72 -10.89 -14.76
CA PRO A 50 15.82 -10.11 -16.01
C PRO A 50 14.54 -9.33 -16.37
N ASN A 51 13.37 -9.81 -15.95
CA ASN A 51 12.12 -9.09 -16.16
C ASN A 51 11.96 -7.87 -15.23
N ILE A 52 12.37 -8.00 -13.96
CA ILE A 52 12.37 -6.90 -12.98
C ILE A 52 13.43 -5.88 -13.39
N ASP A 53 14.61 -6.36 -13.79
CA ASP A 53 15.72 -5.50 -14.19
C ASP A 53 15.37 -4.68 -15.43
N ARG A 54 14.76 -5.31 -16.44
CA ARG A 54 14.24 -4.61 -17.63
C ARG A 54 13.09 -3.66 -17.28
N PHE A 55 12.25 -3.99 -16.29
CA PHE A 55 11.16 -3.10 -15.88
C PHE A 55 11.69 -1.83 -15.20
N ALA A 56 12.73 -1.94 -14.38
CA ALA A 56 13.32 -0.82 -13.67
C ALA A 56 13.95 0.25 -14.57
N THR A 57 14.35 -0.09 -15.82
CA THR A 57 14.90 0.91 -16.76
C THR A 57 13.86 1.89 -17.29
N ARG A 58 12.57 1.56 -17.16
CA ARG A 58 11.43 2.35 -17.63
C ARG A 58 10.45 2.73 -16.51
N ALA A 59 10.84 2.52 -15.26
CA ALA A 59 10.01 2.75 -14.09
C ALA A 59 10.72 3.65 -13.07
N MET A 60 9.95 4.30 -12.21
CA MET A 60 10.49 4.91 -11.01
C MET A 60 10.84 3.81 -10.00
N ARG A 61 12.06 3.85 -9.46
CA ARG A 61 12.55 2.89 -8.48
C ARG A 61 12.77 3.57 -7.14
N PHE A 62 12.20 2.99 -6.09
CA PHE A 62 12.43 3.45 -4.72
C PHE A 62 13.66 2.77 -4.14
N THR A 63 14.57 3.57 -3.57
CA THR A 63 15.77 3.09 -2.84
C THR A 63 15.55 3.01 -1.33
N ASN A 64 14.42 3.55 -0.84
CA ASN A 64 14.01 3.57 0.56
C ASN A 64 12.51 3.27 0.61
N ALA A 65 12.14 1.99 0.68
CA ALA A 65 10.77 1.53 0.84
C ALA A 65 10.74 0.56 2.04
N TYR A 66 9.87 0.85 3.02
CA TYR A 66 9.81 0.11 4.28
C TYR A 66 8.47 -0.60 4.42
N ALA A 67 8.49 -1.74 5.10
CA ALA A 67 7.34 -2.53 5.46
C ALA A 67 7.46 -2.97 6.92
N ASP A 68 6.35 -3.41 7.51
CA ASP A 68 6.42 -4.12 8.78
C ASP A 68 7.12 -5.48 8.57
N PRO A 69 7.90 -5.96 9.56
CA PRO A 69 8.69 -7.17 9.42
C PRO A 69 7.85 -8.46 9.43
N LEU A 70 6.53 -8.37 9.31
CA LEU A 70 5.58 -9.49 9.34
C LEU A 70 4.57 -9.39 8.20
N CYS A 71 4.18 -10.55 7.67
CA CYS A 71 3.33 -10.65 6.48
C CYS A 71 1.91 -10.10 6.68
N SER A 72 1.19 -10.50 7.73
CA SER A 72 -0.21 -10.08 7.95
C SER A 72 -0.34 -8.58 8.26
N PRO A 73 0.49 -7.97 9.14
CA PRO A 73 0.46 -6.53 9.36
C PRO A 73 0.73 -5.72 8.08
N THR A 74 1.75 -6.10 7.31
CA THR A 74 2.09 -5.45 6.02
C THR A 74 0.95 -5.57 5.01
N ARG A 75 0.37 -6.76 4.85
CA ARG A 75 -0.77 -6.98 3.94
C ARG A 75 -2.02 -6.21 4.37
N GLY A 76 -2.31 -6.16 5.67
CA GLY A 76 -3.37 -5.32 6.23
C GLY A 76 -3.16 -3.85 5.86
N SER A 77 -1.94 -3.35 6.02
CA SER A 77 -1.59 -1.97 5.71
C SER A 77 -1.67 -1.65 4.21
N ILE A 78 -1.25 -2.57 3.35
CA ILE A 78 -1.38 -2.43 1.89
C ILE A 78 -2.85 -2.38 1.47
N MET A 79 -3.70 -3.23 2.05
CA MET A 79 -5.12 -3.26 1.71
C MET A 79 -5.85 -2.02 2.21
N SER A 80 -5.61 -1.58 3.44
CA SER A 80 -6.40 -0.55 4.10
C SER A 80 -5.79 0.85 4.06
N GLY A 81 -4.53 0.98 3.66
CA GLY A 81 -3.77 2.24 3.71
C GLY A 81 -3.51 2.76 5.14
N LYS A 82 -3.67 1.91 6.18
CA LYS A 82 -3.50 2.29 7.59
C LYS A 82 -2.30 1.54 8.18
N HIS A 83 -1.61 2.18 9.13
CA HIS A 83 -0.56 1.53 9.92
C HIS A 83 -1.13 0.37 10.78
N PRO A 84 -0.36 -0.68 11.13
CA PRO A 84 -0.83 -1.79 11.96
C PRO A 84 -1.49 -1.40 13.27
N ALA A 85 -0.95 -0.37 13.94
CA ALA A 85 -1.53 0.19 15.16
C ALA A 85 -2.98 0.72 14.99
N ARG A 86 -3.42 1.00 13.75
CA ARG A 86 -4.77 1.52 13.45
C ARG A 86 -5.75 0.42 13.06
N HIS A 87 -5.30 -0.58 12.28
CA HIS A 87 -6.16 -1.71 11.90
C HIS A 87 -6.11 -2.89 12.88
N GLY A 88 -5.10 -2.95 13.77
CA GLY A 88 -5.03 -3.91 14.87
C GLY A 88 -4.48 -5.30 14.53
N ILE A 89 -3.98 -5.52 13.31
CA ILE A 89 -3.28 -6.76 12.93
C ILE A 89 -1.79 -6.51 13.20
N LEU A 90 -1.28 -7.05 14.30
CA LEU A 90 0.06 -6.80 14.83
C LEU A 90 1.00 -8.01 14.71
N THR A 91 0.44 -9.20 14.49
CA THR A 91 1.21 -10.45 14.31
C THR A 91 0.82 -11.16 13.02
N ALA A 92 1.56 -12.20 12.65
CA ALA A 92 1.29 -13.03 11.48
C ALA A 92 0.10 -13.98 11.72
N SER A 93 -1.12 -13.44 11.77
CA SER A 93 -2.34 -14.15 12.15
C SER A 93 -3.31 -14.41 11.00
N GLY A 94 -3.10 -13.82 9.82
CA GLY A 94 -4.08 -13.85 8.72
C GLY A 94 -4.33 -15.23 8.08
N HIS A 95 -3.56 -16.25 8.46
CA HIS A 95 -3.81 -17.64 8.05
C HIS A 95 -4.82 -18.36 8.96
N GLN A 96 -5.16 -17.76 10.11
CA GLN A 96 -6.11 -18.33 11.06
C GLN A 96 -7.54 -17.93 10.70
N PRO A 97 -8.55 -18.74 11.10
CA PRO A 97 -9.95 -18.36 10.96
C PRO A 97 -10.22 -17.02 11.64
N PRO A 98 -11.10 -16.17 11.08
CA PRO A 98 -11.44 -14.88 11.70
C PRO A 98 -11.95 -15.10 13.13
N GLN A 99 -11.49 -14.28 14.07
CA GLN A 99 -12.07 -14.27 15.42
C GLN A 99 -13.56 -13.94 15.34
N GLU A 100 -14.33 -14.51 16.27
CA GLU A 100 -15.79 -14.33 16.32
C GLU A 100 -16.18 -12.86 16.48
N ALA A 101 -17.35 -12.50 15.96
CA ALA A 101 -17.89 -11.15 16.10
C ALA A 101 -18.05 -10.78 17.59
N GLY A 102 -17.52 -9.62 17.97
CA GLY A 102 -17.54 -9.15 19.37
C GLY A 102 -16.38 -9.67 20.23
N HIS A 103 -15.39 -10.34 19.64
CA HIS A 103 -14.15 -10.73 20.35
C HIS A 103 -13.48 -9.52 21.02
N LEU A 104 -13.20 -9.65 22.31
CA LEU A 104 -12.54 -8.60 23.10
C LEU A 104 -11.02 -8.76 23.02
N PHE A 105 -10.35 -7.88 22.26
CA PHE A 105 -8.89 -7.87 22.13
C PHE A 105 -8.17 -7.37 23.39
N PHE A 106 -8.90 -6.70 24.28
CA PHE A 106 -8.41 -6.26 25.58
C PHE A 106 -9.39 -6.69 26.67
N PRO A 107 -8.93 -7.34 27.75
CA PRO A 107 -9.80 -7.63 28.87
C PRO A 107 -10.16 -6.32 29.59
N GLU A 108 -11.41 -6.20 30.04
CA GLU A 108 -11.87 -5.04 30.82
C GLU A 108 -11.16 -4.94 32.17
N THR A 109 -10.73 -6.08 32.74
CA THR A 109 -10.02 -6.16 34.01
C THR A 109 -8.89 -7.17 33.95
N ALA A 110 -7.84 -6.94 34.74
CA ALA A 110 -6.74 -7.89 34.92
C ALA A 110 -6.29 -7.88 36.39
N PRO A 111 -5.87 -9.04 36.95
CA PRO A 111 -5.30 -9.07 38.29
C PRO A 111 -4.05 -8.17 38.41
N PRO A 112 -3.80 -7.52 39.55
CA PRO A 112 -2.61 -6.67 39.75
C PRO A 112 -1.28 -7.41 39.58
N THR A 113 -1.29 -8.74 39.70
CA THR A 113 -0.14 -9.62 39.57
C THR A 113 0.11 -10.09 38.14
N LYS A 114 -0.79 -9.77 37.18
CA LYS A 114 -0.63 -10.19 35.79
C LYS A 114 0.42 -9.29 35.10
N PRO A 115 1.49 -9.86 34.51
CA PRO A 115 2.45 -9.08 33.75
C PRO A 115 1.77 -8.40 32.55
N MET A 116 2.41 -7.35 32.03
CA MET A 116 1.92 -6.52 30.91
C MET A 116 1.25 -7.38 29.83
N LEU A 117 0.00 -7.06 29.52
CA LEU A 117 -0.72 -7.70 28.43
C LEU A 117 -0.09 -7.26 27.10
N THR A 118 0.40 -8.22 26.32
CA THR A 118 0.61 -8.00 24.90
C THR A 118 -0.76 -7.83 24.24
N PRO A 119 -0.99 -6.78 23.43
CA PRO A 119 -2.26 -6.63 22.72
C PRO A 119 -2.49 -7.85 21.83
N GLU A 120 -3.69 -8.43 21.91
CA GLU A 120 -4.04 -9.52 21.00
C GLU A 120 -4.20 -8.95 19.59
N SER A 121 -3.54 -9.59 18.62
CA SER A 121 -3.63 -9.19 17.23
C SER A 121 -4.96 -9.63 16.64
N LYS A 122 -5.63 -8.73 15.93
CA LYS A 122 -6.70 -9.11 15.00
C LYS A 122 -6.15 -10.08 13.96
N ASN A 123 -6.99 -10.96 13.45
CA ASN A 123 -6.68 -11.84 12.32
C ASN A 123 -7.58 -11.59 11.10
N TYR A 124 -8.37 -10.51 11.13
CA TYR A 124 -9.23 -10.06 10.05
C TYR A 124 -9.19 -8.53 9.92
N LEU A 125 -9.55 -8.02 8.73
CA LEU A 125 -9.90 -6.61 8.54
C LEU A 125 -11.41 -6.45 8.71
N GLU A 126 -11.84 -5.33 9.29
CA GLU A 126 -13.26 -5.03 9.47
C GLU A 126 -13.96 -4.99 8.10
N PRO A 127 -15.13 -5.61 7.92
CA PRO A 127 -15.85 -5.57 6.64
C PRO A 127 -16.26 -4.16 6.19
N SER A 128 -16.28 -3.18 7.11
CA SER A 128 -16.53 -1.77 6.81
C SER A 128 -15.29 -1.01 6.36
N GLU A 129 -14.12 -1.64 6.34
CA GLU A 129 -12.86 -1.03 5.95
C GLU A 129 -12.78 -0.90 4.43
N ILE A 130 -12.59 0.33 3.93
CA ILE A 130 -12.36 0.54 2.50
C ILE A 130 -10.98 0.00 2.14
N THR A 131 -10.93 -0.91 1.17
CA THR A 131 -9.67 -1.54 0.74
C THR A 131 -9.28 -1.18 -0.68
N LEU A 132 -8.03 -1.49 -1.08
CA LEU A 132 -7.53 -1.33 -2.44
C LEU A 132 -8.41 -2.02 -3.52
N ALA A 133 -9.23 -3.00 -3.14
CA ALA A 133 -10.10 -3.73 -4.04
C ALA A 133 -11.43 -3.01 -4.36
N GLU A 134 -11.76 -1.93 -3.65
CA GLU A 134 -13.04 -1.20 -3.73
C GLU A 134 -13.00 0.08 -4.59
#